data_AF-A0A9P6L1X3-F1
#
_entry.id   AF-A0A9P6L1X3-F1
#
_cell.length_a   1.000
_cell.length_b   1.000
_cell.length_c   1.000
_cell.angle_alpha   90.00
_cell.angle_beta   90.00
_cell.angle_gamma   90.00
#
_symmetry.space_group_name_H-M   'P 1'
#
loop_
_entity.id
_entity.type
_entity.pdbx_description
1 polymer ?
#
loop_
_entity_poly.entity_id
_entity_poly.type
_entity_poly.pdbx_seq_one_letter_code
_entity_poly.pdbx_strand_id
1 'polypeptide(L)'
;MRPSKQRKFDDSVKSQKRSPVNITLSRVPLFYARPNLVPRTSVISVCLPKKHILNQINPSGPKPKTDPEKAKDPGPQPQLEGARNFVQYVFPRQHGLPNPFTVSTENAVPFYNREIEAAILTKGLIETPRRVENALGFFEKLIWRHGKCGYKPLLNTACPSKVKGNVQKSDILEYMSEGSLQLVTQPNIPSDSTTYSDGQTLVGCESTQEKKEAANKPRFVDFACSHSEVNRYAILVTEEVIPKVLWGGKENFEVIKRCRLRSCRPLAPF
;
A
#
# COMPACT_ATOMS: atom_id res chain seq x y z
N MET A 1 16.34 34.78 -27.55
CA MET A 1 16.38 33.41 -26.98
C MET A 1 17.55 33.32 -26.02
N ARG A 2 17.29 33.10 -24.72
CA ARG A 2 18.35 32.97 -23.70
C ARG A 2 18.65 31.47 -23.50
N PRO A 3 19.92 31.03 -23.51
CA PRO A 3 20.24 29.64 -23.27
C PRO A 3 19.97 29.30 -21.79
N SER A 4 19.19 28.25 -21.57
CA SER A 4 18.93 27.70 -20.23
C SER A 4 20.21 27.08 -19.68
N LYS A 5 20.75 27.66 -18.61
CA LYS A 5 21.85 27.07 -17.83
C LYS A 5 21.43 25.68 -17.33
N GLN A 6 22.05 24.64 -17.89
CA GLN A 6 22.04 23.31 -17.29
C GLN A 6 22.65 23.41 -15.88
N ARG A 7 21.87 23.14 -14.84
CA ARG A 7 22.39 22.93 -13.49
C ARG A 7 23.22 21.66 -13.52
N LYS A 8 24.55 21.81 -13.46
CA LYS A 8 25.44 20.70 -13.11
C LYS A 8 25.03 20.21 -11.72
N PHE A 9 24.67 18.94 -11.64
CA PHE A 9 24.46 18.26 -10.36
C PHE A 9 25.87 18.12 -9.74
N ASP A 10 26.14 18.88 -8.68
CA ASP A 10 27.41 18.78 -7.96
C ASP A 10 27.52 17.40 -7.30
N ASP A 11 28.35 16.53 -7.88
CA ASP A 11 28.71 15.19 -7.37
C ASP A 11 29.61 15.23 -6.09
N SER A 12 29.63 16.36 -5.37
CA SER A 12 30.52 16.59 -4.21
C SER A 12 29.89 16.22 -2.86
N VAL A 13 28.79 15.47 -2.84
CA VAL A 13 28.32 14.86 -1.58
C VAL A 13 29.13 13.59 -1.36
N LYS A 14 30.22 13.69 -0.59
CA LYS A 14 30.98 12.54 -0.09
C LYS A 14 29.99 11.52 0.47
N SER A 15 29.83 10.41 -0.24
CA SER A 15 28.97 9.29 0.15
C SER A 15 29.49 8.74 1.48
N GLN A 16 28.94 9.23 2.59
CA GLN A 16 29.20 8.66 3.90
C GLN A 16 28.74 7.21 3.84
N LYS A 17 29.66 6.27 4.11
CA LYS A 17 29.36 4.85 4.17
C LYS A 17 28.34 4.62 5.29
N ARG A 18 27.05 4.57 4.94
CA ARG A 18 25.99 4.21 5.87
C ARG A 18 26.09 2.71 6.18
N SER A 19 26.05 2.37 7.47
CA SER A 19 25.92 0.98 7.90
C SER A 19 24.57 0.41 7.42
N PRO A 20 24.49 -0.87 7.00
CA PRO A 20 23.21 -1.51 6.65
C PRO A 20 22.14 -1.39 7.74
N VAL A 21 22.56 -1.31 9.01
CA VAL A 21 21.65 -1.18 10.16
C VAL A 21 20.97 0.20 10.20
N ASN A 22 21.55 1.20 9.54
CA ASN A 22 21.03 2.57 9.48
C ASN A 22 20.10 2.79 8.28
N ILE A 23 19.75 1.73 7.54
CA ILE A 23 18.79 1.81 6.46
C ILE A 23 17.39 1.88 7.07
N THR A 24 16.82 3.08 7.14
CA THR A 24 15.45 3.30 7.61
C THR A 24 14.45 2.90 6.53
N LEU A 25 13.64 1.87 6.80
CA LEU A 25 12.47 1.56 6.00
C LEU A 25 11.29 2.40 6.49
N SER A 26 10.71 3.21 5.61
CA SER A 26 9.57 4.01 6.02
C SER A 26 8.35 3.14 6.29
N ARG A 27 7.71 3.43 7.42
CA ARG A 27 6.45 2.79 7.85
C ARG A 27 5.25 3.72 7.75
N VAL A 28 5.46 4.99 7.40
CA VAL A 28 4.37 5.99 7.31
C VAL A 28 3.23 5.52 6.39
N PRO A 29 3.49 4.95 5.20
CA PRO A 29 2.41 4.44 4.35
C PRO A 29 1.64 3.27 4.97
N LEU A 30 2.21 2.52 5.93
CA LEU A 30 1.47 1.44 6.59
C LEU A 30 0.41 1.97 7.55
N PHE A 31 0.64 3.13 8.18
CA PHE A 31 -0.28 3.70 9.18
C PHE A 31 -1.37 4.57 8.56
N TYR A 32 -1.08 5.24 7.45
CA TYR A 32 -1.96 6.27 6.88
C TYR A 32 -2.31 6.04 5.40
N ALA A 33 -2.10 4.82 4.88
CA ALA A 33 -2.53 4.50 3.52
C ALA A 33 -4.06 4.58 3.40
N ARG A 34 -4.52 5.21 2.32
CA ARG A 34 -5.91 5.14 1.90
C ARG A 34 -6.14 3.85 1.10
N PRO A 35 -7.32 3.20 1.23
CA PRO A 35 -7.68 2.07 0.40
C PRO A 35 -7.58 2.42 -1.09
N ASN A 36 -7.07 1.48 -1.89
CA ASN A 36 -7.05 1.63 -3.35
C ASN A 36 -8.45 1.30 -3.89
N LEU A 37 -9.18 2.29 -4.42
CA LEU A 37 -10.52 2.10 -4.97
C LEU A 37 -10.47 1.90 -6.48
N VAL A 38 -11.31 1.00 -6.99
CA VAL A 38 -11.50 0.86 -8.44
C VAL A 38 -12.19 2.13 -8.97
N PRO A 39 -11.66 2.78 -10.03
CA PRO A 39 -12.21 4.05 -10.52
C PRO A 39 -13.70 3.99 -10.77
N ARG A 40 -14.44 5.04 -10.36
CA ARG A 40 -15.90 5.17 -10.50
C ARG A 40 -16.70 4.10 -9.73
N THR A 41 -16.09 3.42 -8.78
CA THR A 41 -16.77 2.47 -7.89
C THR A 41 -16.32 2.68 -6.45
N SER A 42 -17.11 2.20 -5.49
CA SER A 42 -16.73 2.08 -4.07
C SER A 42 -16.01 0.77 -3.76
N VAL A 43 -15.63 -0.01 -4.77
CA VAL A 43 -15.02 -1.33 -4.59
C VAL A 43 -13.52 -1.18 -4.29
N ILE A 44 -13.10 -1.73 -3.16
CA ILE A 44 -11.69 -1.79 -2.78
C ILE A 44 -10.96 -2.81 -3.67
N SER A 45 -9.92 -2.35 -4.34
CA SER A 45 -8.97 -3.18 -5.07
C SER A 45 -7.98 -3.78 -4.09
N VAL A 46 -8.05 -5.10 -3.91
CA VAL A 46 -7.13 -5.87 -3.07
C VAL A 46 -5.92 -6.26 -3.91
N CYS A 47 -4.98 -5.33 -4.10
CA CYS A 47 -3.67 -5.53 -4.72
C CYS A 47 -2.76 -4.32 -4.47
N LEU A 48 -1.61 -4.27 -5.14
CA LEU A 48 -0.74 -3.09 -5.13
C LEU A 48 -1.49 -1.86 -5.69
N PRO A 49 -1.07 -0.62 -5.36
CA PRO A 49 -1.66 0.58 -5.95
C PRO A 49 -1.51 0.62 -7.48
N LYS A 50 -2.43 1.30 -8.19
CA LYS A 50 -2.36 1.44 -9.67
C LYS A 50 -1.04 2.09 -10.13
N LYS A 51 -0.48 3.00 -9.32
CA LYS A 51 0.79 3.67 -9.60
C LYS A 51 2.01 2.80 -9.31
N HIS A 52 1.85 1.63 -8.70
CA HIS A 52 2.98 0.74 -8.45
C HIS A 52 3.53 0.20 -9.76
N ILE A 53 4.85 0.20 -9.95
CA ILE A 53 5.50 -0.21 -11.21
C ILE A 53 5.05 -1.58 -11.73
N LEU A 54 4.89 -2.56 -10.83
CA LEU A 54 4.37 -3.88 -11.20
C LEU A 54 2.97 -3.83 -11.83
N ASN A 55 2.08 -2.96 -11.35
CA ASN A 55 0.75 -2.76 -11.92
C ASN A 55 0.75 -1.89 -13.18
N GLN A 56 1.76 -1.04 -13.35
CA GLN A 56 1.95 -0.29 -14.59
C GLN A 56 2.36 -1.23 -15.73
N ILE A 57 3.18 -2.25 -15.43
CA ILE A 57 3.67 -3.22 -16.42
C ILE A 57 2.66 -4.36 -16.65
N ASN A 58 2.20 -5.02 -15.59
CA ASN A 58 1.29 -6.17 -15.67
C ASN A 58 0.26 -6.13 -14.54
N PRO A 59 -0.87 -5.41 -14.71
CA PRO A 59 -1.85 -5.23 -13.65
C PRO A 59 -2.43 -6.57 -13.19
N SER A 60 -2.44 -6.80 -11.87
CA SER A 60 -2.98 -8.02 -11.24
C SER A 60 -4.51 -8.02 -11.06
N GLY A 61 -5.17 -6.96 -11.51
CA GLY A 61 -6.61 -6.77 -11.36
C GLY A 61 -7.45 -7.40 -12.48
N PRO A 62 -8.79 -7.34 -12.38
CA PRO A 62 -9.65 -7.73 -13.48
C PRO A 62 -9.28 -6.93 -14.72
N LYS A 63 -8.77 -7.63 -15.74
CA LYS A 63 -8.49 -7.02 -17.03
C LYS A 63 -9.83 -6.58 -17.62
N PRO A 64 -9.90 -5.40 -18.27
CA PRO A 64 -11.07 -5.06 -19.06
C PRO A 64 -11.37 -6.23 -20.00
N LYS A 65 -12.66 -6.51 -20.23
CA LYS A 65 -13.09 -7.50 -21.22
C LYS A 65 -12.71 -6.99 -22.61
N THR A 66 -11.43 -7.07 -22.94
CA THR A 66 -10.93 -6.89 -24.29
C THR A 66 -11.28 -8.17 -25.06
N ASP A 67 -11.59 -8.04 -26.35
CA ASP A 67 -11.88 -9.17 -27.22
C ASP A 67 -10.87 -10.32 -26.98
N PRO A 68 -11.31 -11.59 -26.93
CA PRO A 68 -10.43 -12.73 -26.69
C PRO A 68 -9.27 -12.82 -27.69
N GLU A 69 -9.39 -12.20 -28.87
CA GLU A 69 -8.31 -12.03 -29.85
C GLU A 69 -7.19 -11.06 -29.41
N LYS A 70 -7.50 -10.03 -28.63
CA LYS A 70 -6.53 -9.05 -28.09
C LYS A 70 -6.00 -9.43 -26.72
N ALA A 71 -6.62 -10.39 -26.03
CA ALA A 71 -6.11 -10.96 -24.78
C ALA A 71 -4.98 -11.99 -25.02
N LYS A 72 -4.22 -11.88 -26.11
CA LYS A 72 -3.00 -12.64 -26.29
C LYS A 72 -2.04 -12.31 -25.17
N ASP A 73 -1.45 -13.34 -24.57
CA ASP A 73 -0.34 -13.16 -23.64
C ASP A 73 0.69 -12.23 -24.30
N PRO A 74 1.20 -11.21 -23.59
CA PRO A 74 2.20 -10.33 -24.16
C PRO A 74 3.34 -11.20 -24.67
N GLY A 75 3.75 -11.00 -25.93
CA GLY A 75 4.85 -11.79 -26.50
C GLY A 75 6.12 -11.68 -25.64
N PRO A 76 7.13 -12.53 -25.87
CA PRO A 76 8.36 -12.53 -25.07
C PRO A 76 9.09 -11.16 -25.06
N GLN A 77 8.97 -10.39 -26.16
CA GLN A 77 9.59 -9.07 -26.31
C GLN A 77 9.04 -7.99 -25.34
N PRO A 78 7.73 -7.70 -25.28
CA PRO A 78 7.18 -6.71 -24.34
C PRO A 78 7.34 -7.09 -22.86
N GLN A 79 7.42 -8.39 -22.54
CA GLN A 79 7.66 -8.83 -21.16
C GLN A 79 9.09 -8.52 -20.70
N LEU A 80 10.07 -8.76 -21.57
CA LEU A 80 11.47 -8.45 -21.30
C LEU A 80 11.71 -6.94 -21.12
N GLU A 81 11.05 -6.11 -21.93
CA GLU A 81 11.12 -4.65 -21.79
C GLU A 81 10.51 -4.18 -20.45
N GLY A 82 9.39 -4.80 -20.04
CA GLY A 82 8.84 -4.62 -18.71
C GLY A 82 9.84 -4.96 -17.60
N ALA A 83 10.58 -6.06 -17.73
CA ALA A 83 11.60 -6.46 -16.78
C ALA A 83 12.77 -5.45 -16.72
N ARG A 84 13.23 -4.94 -17.87
CA ARG A 84 14.26 -3.88 -17.93
C ARG A 84 13.81 -2.62 -17.22
N ASN A 85 12.57 -2.19 -17.44
CA ASN A 85 11.99 -1.05 -16.75
C ASN A 85 11.87 -1.29 -15.25
N PHE A 86 11.39 -2.46 -14.83
CA PHE A 86 11.26 -2.81 -13.41
C PHE A 86 12.61 -2.80 -12.68
N VAL A 87 13.66 -3.31 -13.31
CA VAL A 87 15.01 -3.37 -12.75
C VAL A 87 15.58 -1.99 -12.40
N GLN A 88 15.19 -0.93 -13.13
CA GLN A 88 15.58 0.45 -12.81
C GLN A 88 15.07 0.90 -11.44
N TYR A 89 13.91 0.41 -11.00
CA TYR A 89 13.34 0.70 -9.67
C TYR A 89 13.96 -0.16 -8.56
N VAL A 90 14.37 -1.39 -8.88
CA VAL A 90 14.98 -2.31 -7.90
C VAL A 90 16.45 -1.98 -7.66
N PHE A 91 17.19 -1.63 -8.71
CA PHE A 91 18.63 -1.33 -8.65
C PHE A 91 18.97 0.07 -9.19
N PRO A 92 18.33 1.15 -8.70
CA PRO A 92 18.49 2.48 -9.26
C PRO A 92 19.95 2.93 -9.36
N ARG A 93 20.76 2.58 -8.36
CA ARG A 93 22.20 2.90 -8.34
C ARG A 93 22.98 2.30 -9.51
N GLN A 94 22.66 1.09 -9.96
CA GLN A 94 23.36 0.48 -11.10
C GLN A 94 23.04 1.21 -12.42
N HIS A 95 21.92 1.92 -12.47
CA HIS A 95 21.48 2.78 -13.58
C HIS A 95 21.83 4.26 -13.38
N GLY A 96 22.60 4.58 -12.34
CA GLY A 96 22.92 5.96 -11.93
C GLY A 96 21.70 6.79 -11.56
N LEU A 97 20.60 6.17 -11.14
CA LEU A 97 19.38 6.83 -10.67
C LEU A 97 19.45 7.13 -9.16
N PRO A 98 18.66 8.09 -8.64
CA PRO A 98 18.54 8.36 -7.21
C PRO A 98 18.15 7.08 -6.46
N ASN A 99 18.77 6.79 -5.32
CA ASN A 99 18.60 5.55 -4.54
C ASN A 99 17.81 5.85 -3.24
N PRO A 100 16.83 5.01 -2.81
CA PRO A 100 16.04 5.36 -1.61
C PRO A 100 16.89 5.43 -0.34
N PHE A 101 18.05 4.78 -0.35
CA PHE A 101 18.93 4.66 0.80
C PHE A 101 19.94 5.81 0.94
N THR A 102 20.06 6.67 -0.08
CA THR A 102 21.02 7.79 -0.10
C THR A 102 20.37 9.15 0.16
N VAL A 103 19.06 9.31 -0.06
CA VAL A 103 18.37 10.59 0.13
C VAL A 103 18.30 10.94 1.63
N SER A 104 18.59 12.20 1.97
CA SER A 104 18.53 12.67 3.35
C SER A 104 17.07 12.64 3.86
N THR A 105 16.89 12.10 5.05
CA THR A 105 15.62 11.61 5.64
C THR A 105 14.59 12.69 5.97
N GLU A 106 14.84 13.96 5.63
CA GLU A 106 14.03 15.08 6.09
C GLU A 106 12.67 15.18 5.38
N ASN A 107 12.50 14.65 4.15
CA ASN A 107 11.24 14.77 3.38
C ASN A 107 10.84 13.51 2.55
N ALA A 108 11.50 12.36 2.73
CA ALA A 108 11.79 11.45 1.61
C ALA A 108 10.72 10.42 1.18
N VAL A 109 9.62 10.19 1.90
CA VAL A 109 8.90 8.90 1.72
C VAL A 109 7.82 8.89 0.64
N PRO A 110 6.87 9.84 0.58
CA PRO A 110 5.81 9.76 -0.43
C PRO A 110 6.31 10.07 -1.85
N PHE A 111 7.50 10.67 -1.97
CA PHE A 111 8.02 11.28 -3.19
C PHE A 111 9.05 10.43 -3.92
N TYR A 112 9.59 9.38 -3.29
CA TYR A 112 10.71 8.62 -3.86
C TYR A 112 10.41 8.03 -5.24
N ASN A 113 9.19 7.50 -5.45
CA ASN A 113 8.80 7.01 -6.77
C ASN A 113 8.75 8.13 -7.83
N ARG A 114 8.35 9.37 -7.44
CA ARG A 114 8.32 10.51 -8.37
C ARG A 114 9.73 10.96 -8.77
N GLU A 115 10.69 10.90 -7.85
CA GLU A 115 12.08 11.26 -8.14
C GLU A 115 12.75 10.28 -9.08
N ILE A 116 12.55 8.96 -8.88
CA ILE A 116 13.00 7.95 -9.85
C ILE A 116 12.30 8.21 -11.19
N GLU A 117 10.96 8.33 -11.21
CA GLU A 117 10.20 8.53 -12.45
C GLU A 117 10.70 9.76 -13.23
N ALA A 118 10.92 10.88 -12.55
CA ALA A 118 11.48 12.09 -13.15
C ALA A 118 12.91 11.88 -13.68
N ALA A 119 13.75 11.15 -12.94
CA ALA A 119 15.11 10.83 -13.37
C ALA A 119 15.14 9.90 -14.59
N ILE A 120 14.25 8.90 -14.63
CA ILE A 120 14.07 8.00 -15.79
C ILE A 120 13.63 8.81 -17.00
N LEU A 121 12.60 9.66 -16.86
CA LEU A 121 12.12 10.53 -17.94
C LEU A 121 13.20 11.47 -18.47
N THR A 122 14.05 12.00 -17.58
CA THR A 122 15.13 12.93 -17.95
C THR A 122 16.27 12.21 -18.68
N LYS A 123 16.62 10.99 -18.26
CA LYS A 123 17.70 10.20 -18.88
C LYS A 123 17.27 9.49 -20.16
N GLY A 124 15.97 9.24 -20.34
CA GLY A 124 15.44 8.53 -21.50
C GLY A 124 15.76 7.04 -21.45
N LEU A 125 16.25 6.48 -22.57
CA LEU A 125 16.57 5.06 -22.68
C LEU A 125 17.83 4.75 -21.86
N ILE A 126 17.67 3.98 -20.77
CA ILE A 126 18.79 3.57 -19.91
C ILE A 126 19.14 2.12 -20.22
N GLU A 127 20.39 1.88 -20.63
CA GLU A 127 20.90 0.52 -20.86
C GLU A 127 20.89 -0.30 -19.56
N THR A 128 20.67 -1.61 -19.70
CA THR A 128 20.71 -2.52 -18.56
C THR A 128 22.17 -2.91 -18.27
N PRO A 129 22.68 -2.67 -17.05
CA PRO A 129 24.04 -3.05 -16.70
C PRO A 129 24.23 -4.57 -16.77
N ARG A 130 25.37 -5.01 -17.32
CA ARG A 130 25.76 -6.43 -17.47
C ARG A 130 25.61 -7.24 -16.18
N ARG A 131 25.79 -6.61 -15.01
CA ARG A 131 25.64 -7.25 -13.70
C ARG A 131 24.20 -7.71 -13.40
N VAL A 132 23.21 -7.00 -13.92
CA VAL A 132 21.78 -7.28 -13.66
C VAL A 132 21.12 -7.99 -14.84
N GLU A 133 21.76 -8.01 -16.00
CA GLU A 133 21.28 -8.65 -17.23
C GLU A 133 20.84 -10.10 -17.02
N ASN A 134 21.65 -10.92 -16.36
CA ASN A 134 21.33 -12.32 -16.06
C ASN A 134 20.12 -12.49 -15.12
N ALA A 135 19.74 -11.45 -14.38
CA ALA A 135 18.60 -11.48 -13.47
C ALA A 135 17.28 -11.11 -14.16
N LEU A 136 17.30 -10.58 -15.38
CA LEU A 136 16.11 -10.13 -16.10
C LEU A 136 15.04 -11.22 -16.23
N GLY A 137 15.44 -12.47 -16.54
CA GLY A 137 14.50 -13.58 -16.64
C GLY A 137 13.81 -13.94 -15.32
N PHE A 138 14.41 -13.61 -14.17
CA PHE A 138 13.73 -13.77 -12.87
C PHE A 138 12.74 -12.63 -12.62
N PHE A 139 13.06 -11.41 -13.03
CA PHE A 139 12.16 -10.27 -12.92
C PHE A 139 10.95 -10.39 -13.86
N GLU A 140 11.15 -10.91 -15.06
CA GLU A 140 10.05 -11.27 -15.96
C GLU A 140 9.08 -12.26 -15.29
N LYS A 141 9.62 -13.35 -14.71
CA LYS A 141 8.82 -14.32 -13.94
C LYS A 141 8.10 -13.68 -12.76
N LEU A 142 8.75 -12.74 -12.05
CA LEU A 142 8.13 -12.01 -10.94
C LEU A 142 6.96 -11.14 -11.41
N ILE A 143 7.14 -10.38 -12.49
CA ILE A 143 6.10 -9.54 -13.09
C ILE A 143 4.92 -10.40 -13.56
N TRP A 144 5.20 -11.55 -14.18
CA TRP A 144 4.17 -12.49 -14.59
C TRP A 144 3.40 -13.04 -13.39
N ARG A 145 4.11 -13.52 -12.35
CA ARG A 145 3.49 -14.03 -11.11
C ARG A 145 2.67 -12.97 -10.41
N HIS A 146 3.15 -11.72 -10.36
CA HIS A 146 2.40 -10.59 -9.83
C HIS A 146 1.05 -10.43 -10.55
N GLY A 147 1.03 -10.45 -11.88
CA GLY A 147 -0.21 -10.30 -12.66
C GLY A 147 -1.17 -11.49 -12.55
N LYS A 148 -0.67 -12.68 -12.21
CA LYS A 148 -1.50 -13.89 -11.96
C LYS A 148 -1.87 -14.08 -10.49
N CYS A 149 -1.28 -13.30 -9.58
CA CYS A 149 -1.46 -13.47 -8.15
C CYS A 149 -2.90 -13.16 -7.73
N GLY A 150 -3.57 -14.18 -7.17
CA GLY A 150 -4.88 -14.05 -6.56
C GLY A 150 -4.82 -13.38 -5.19
N TYR A 151 -4.45 -12.09 -5.13
CA TYR A 151 -4.32 -11.34 -3.88
C TYR A 151 -5.55 -11.44 -2.97
N LYS A 152 -6.76 -11.41 -3.55
CA LYS A 152 -8.02 -11.52 -2.79
C LYS A 152 -8.25 -12.93 -2.22
N PRO A 153 -8.13 -14.02 -3.00
CA PRO A 153 -8.10 -15.37 -2.45
C PRO A 153 -7.06 -15.56 -1.33
N LEU A 154 -5.81 -15.11 -1.52
CA LEU A 154 -4.77 -15.20 -0.49
C LEU A 154 -5.15 -14.42 0.78
N LEU A 155 -5.77 -13.25 0.62
CA LEU A 155 -6.25 -12.45 1.74
C LEU A 155 -7.33 -13.21 2.51
N ASN A 156 -8.32 -13.78 1.81
CA ASN A 156 -9.40 -14.51 2.45
C ASN A 156 -8.90 -15.77 3.19
N THR A 157 -7.84 -16.42 2.68
CA THR A 157 -7.18 -17.54 3.36
C THR A 157 -6.42 -17.12 4.62
N ALA A 158 -5.86 -15.90 4.63
CA ALA A 158 -5.01 -15.40 5.72
C ALA A 158 -5.77 -14.61 6.79
N CYS A 159 -6.65 -13.68 6.39
CA CYS A 159 -7.55 -12.89 7.24
C CYS A 159 -8.96 -12.93 6.62
N PRO A 160 -9.79 -13.93 6.96
CA PRO A 160 -11.16 -14.00 6.48
C PRO A 160 -11.99 -12.81 6.98
N SER A 161 -13.06 -12.47 6.27
CA SER A 161 -13.95 -11.37 6.66
C SER A 161 -14.56 -11.63 8.04
N LYS A 162 -14.40 -10.66 8.95
CA LYS A 162 -14.97 -10.71 10.31
C LYS A 162 -16.41 -10.21 10.38
N VAL A 163 -16.91 -9.62 9.29
CA VAL A 163 -18.31 -9.18 9.15
C VAL A 163 -19.21 -10.40 8.97
N LYS A 164 -20.20 -10.58 9.85
CA LYS A 164 -21.15 -11.70 9.81
C LYS A 164 -22.46 -11.24 9.14
N GLY A 165 -22.84 -11.88 8.03
CA GLY A 165 -24.12 -11.64 7.34
C GLY A 165 -24.21 -10.32 6.56
N ASN A 166 -25.38 -10.05 5.96
CA ASN A 166 -25.66 -8.81 5.21
C ASN A 166 -25.98 -7.62 6.12
N VAL A 167 -26.56 -7.87 7.31
CA VAL A 167 -27.08 -6.83 8.22
C VAL A 167 -25.95 -5.96 8.77
N GLN A 168 -24.82 -6.54 9.19
CA GLN A 168 -23.70 -5.74 9.68
C GLN A 168 -23.01 -4.92 8.58
N LYS A 169 -23.18 -5.29 7.31
CA LYS A 169 -22.47 -4.66 6.21
C LYS A 169 -23.05 -3.29 5.83
N SER A 170 -24.38 -3.14 5.85
CA SER A 170 -25.05 -1.84 5.66
C SER A 170 -24.68 -0.88 6.78
N ASP A 171 -24.75 -1.35 8.02
CA ASP A 171 -24.58 -0.50 9.20
C ASP A 171 -23.12 -0.02 9.31
N ILE A 172 -22.15 -0.91 9.10
CA ILE A 172 -20.72 -0.52 9.09
C ILE A 172 -20.42 0.44 7.93
N LEU A 173 -21.01 0.22 6.75
CA LEU A 173 -20.82 1.12 5.60
C LEU A 173 -21.43 2.49 5.88
N GLU A 174 -22.61 2.55 6.50
CA GLU A 174 -23.29 3.77 6.93
C GLU A 174 -22.38 4.54 7.89
N TYR A 175 -21.93 3.92 8.99
CA TYR A 175 -21.00 4.51 9.96
C TYR A 175 -19.65 4.96 9.34
N MET A 176 -19.14 4.25 8.32
CA MET A 176 -17.90 4.63 7.62
C MET A 176 -18.12 5.71 6.55
N SER A 177 -19.33 5.82 6.00
CA SER A 177 -19.68 6.78 4.95
C SER A 177 -20.07 8.15 5.50
N GLU A 178 -20.72 8.19 6.67
CA GLU A 178 -21.15 9.43 7.33
C GLU A 178 -19.97 10.26 7.86
N GLY A 179 -18.85 9.62 8.25
CA GLY A 179 -17.68 10.31 8.78
C GLY A 179 -16.67 10.83 7.74
N SER A 180 -16.81 10.51 6.46
CA SER A 180 -15.73 10.73 5.48
C SER A 180 -15.86 11.97 4.58
N LEU A 181 -16.90 12.81 4.72
CA LEU A 181 -17.05 14.02 3.89
C LEU A 181 -17.42 15.31 4.61
N GLN A 182 -17.68 15.31 5.92
CA GLN A 182 -17.78 16.55 6.67
C GLN A 182 -17.00 16.44 7.97
N LEU A 183 -15.77 16.96 7.97
CA LEU A 183 -15.21 17.59 9.17
C LEU A 183 -16.12 18.78 9.51
N VAL A 184 -17.30 18.51 10.09
CA VAL A 184 -18.06 19.52 10.81
C VAL A 184 -17.29 19.75 12.10
N THR A 185 -16.21 20.53 12.02
CA THR A 185 -15.76 21.30 13.17
C THR A 185 -16.89 22.28 13.44
N GLN A 186 -17.82 21.90 14.31
CA GLN A 186 -18.64 22.71 15.23
C GLN A 186 -19.90 21.89 15.56
N PRO A 187 -20.16 21.57 16.84
CA PRO A 187 -21.50 21.13 17.22
C PRO A 187 -22.45 22.29 16.92
N ASN A 188 -23.36 22.11 15.97
CA ASN A 188 -24.51 23.00 15.85
C ASN A 188 -25.35 22.76 17.10
N ILE A 189 -25.19 23.64 18.08
CA ILE A 189 -26.10 23.77 19.21
C ILE A 189 -27.49 24.02 18.61
N PRO A 190 -28.50 23.16 18.83
CA PRO A 190 -29.86 23.46 18.42
C PRO A 190 -30.30 24.69 19.22
N SER A 191 -30.46 25.81 18.52
CA SER A 191 -31.01 27.03 19.09
C SER A 191 -32.54 26.95 19.07
N ASP A 192 -33.12 25.93 19.71
CA ASP A 192 -34.55 25.89 20.00
C ASP A 192 -34.76 26.38 21.43
N SER A 193 -34.80 27.70 21.56
CA SER A 193 -35.39 28.37 22.73
C SER A 193 -36.86 28.64 22.44
N THR A 194 -37.68 27.60 22.52
CA THR A 194 -39.13 27.76 22.72
C THR A 194 -39.39 27.81 24.22
N THR A 195 -39.35 29.02 24.76
CA THR A 195 -39.94 29.35 26.07
C THR A 195 -41.43 29.06 26.03
N TYR A 196 -41.84 27.93 26.61
CA TYR A 196 -43.20 27.77 27.10
C TYR A 196 -43.24 28.25 28.54
N SER A 197 -44.08 29.26 28.76
CA SER A 197 -44.46 29.78 30.06
C SER A 197 -45.37 28.75 30.74
N ASP A 198 -44.79 27.81 31.48
CA ASP A 198 -45.36 27.18 32.68
C ASP A 198 -44.28 26.26 33.26
N GLY A 199 -43.83 26.57 34.48
CA GLY A 199 -42.63 26.02 35.11
C GLY A 199 -42.69 24.52 35.46
N GLN A 200 -42.70 23.65 34.46
CA GLN A 200 -42.43 22.23 34.60
C GLN A 200 -41.17 21.83 33.84
N THR A 201 -40.14 21.46 34.60
CA THR A 201 -38.90 20.89 34.10
C THR A 201 -39.19 19.50 33.53
N LEU A 202 -39.29 19.41 32.20
CA LEU A 202 -39.28 18.12 31.50
C LEU A 202 -37.89 17.50 31.67
N VAL A 203 -37.79 16.52 32.57
CA VAL A 203 -36.64 15.62 32.66
C VAL A 203 -36.57 14.85 31.35
N GLY A 204 -35.62 15.24 30.50
CA GLY A 204 -35.39 14.64 29.18
C GLY A 204 -35.21 13.12 29.26
N CYS A 205 -36.14 12.40 28.65
CA CYS A 205 -36.08 10.95 28.43
C CYS A 205 -35.16 10.61 27.23
N GLU A 206 -34.01 11.26 27.12
CA GLU A 206 -33.08 11.08 25.99
C GLU A 206 -32.04 9.98 26.26
N SER A 207 -31.78 9.68 27.55
CA SER A 207 -30.69 8.76 27.93
C SER A 207 -30.94 7.27 27.64
N THR A 208 -32.20 6.85 27.42
CA THR A 208 -32.51 5.42 27.17
C THR A 208 -32.39 5.01 25.71
N GLN A 209 -32.56 5.95 24.77
CA GLN A 209 -32.43 5.67 23.34
C GLN A 209 -30.96 5.71 22.92
N GLU A 210 -30.21 6.72 23.38
CA GLU A 210 -28.77 6.83 23.14
C GLU A 210 -27.96 5.65 23.71
N LYS A 211 -28.34 5.10 24.86
CA LYS A 211 -27.68 3.91 25.44
C LYS A 211 -27.92 2.64 24.61
N LYS A 212 -29.13 2.48 24.04
CA LYS A 212 -29.44 1.35 23.15
C LYS A 212 -28.71 1.48 21.81
N GLU A 213 -28.64 2.69 21.27
CA GLU A 213 -27.88 2.98 20.05
C GLU A 213 -26.37 2.82 20.25
N ALA A 214 -25.83 3.26 21.40
CA ALA A 214 -24.41 3.06 21.75
C ALA A 214 -24.05 1.58 21.94
N ALA A 215 -24.95 0.76 22.49
CA ALA A 215 -24.74 -0.68 22.62
C ALA A 215 -24.72 -1.43 21.27
N ASN A 216 -25.39 -0.87 20.26
CA ASN A 216 -25.44 -1.44 18.91
C ASN A 216 -24.33 -0.92 17.99
N LYS A 217 -23.55 0.09 18.40
CA LYS A 217 -22.44 0.60 17.60
C LYS A 217 -21.37 -0.48 17.45
N PRO A 218 -21.03 -0.88 16.22
CA PRO A 218 -20.05 -1.92 16.00
C PRO A 218 -18.69 -1.44 16.52
N ARG A 219 -18.05 -2.24 17.39
CA ARG A 219 -16.71 -1.91 17.88
C ARG A 219 -15.72 -2.18 16.77
N PHE A 220 -15.17 -1.13 16.17
CA PHE A 220 -14.23 -1.28 15.04
C PHE A 220 -13.01 -2.15 15.35
N VAL A 221 -12.63 -2.25 16.63
CA VAL A 221 -11.54 -3.12 17.09
C VAL A 221 -11.82 -4.60 16.81
N ASP A 222 -13.09 -5.01 16.77
CA ASP A 222 -13.48 -6.41 16.54
C ASP A 222 -13.24 -6.83 15.07
N PHE A 223 -13.11 -5.86 14.15
CA PHE A 223 -12.77 -6.12 12.75
C PHE A 223 -11.26 -5.99 12.46
N ALA A 224 -10.43 -5.62 13.45
CA ALA A 224 -8.99 -5.49 13.24
C ALA A 224 -8.36 -6.85 12.95
N CYS A 225 -7.51 -6.96 11.91
CA CYS A 225 -6.68 -8.15 11.70
C CYS A 225 -5.56 -8.19 12.75
N SER A 226 -5.29 -9.39 13.27
CA SER A 226 -4.16 -9.65 14.16
C SER A 226 -2.83 -9.60 13.40
N HIS A 227 -1.74 -9.40 14.13
CA HIS A 227 -0.39 -9.38 13.55
C HIS A 227 -0.04 -10.70 12.84
N SER A 228 -0.52 -11.84 13.34
CA SER A 228 -0.30 -13.16 12.72
C SER A 228 -1.04 -13.29 11.39
N GLU A 229 -2.28 -12.80 11.29
CA GLU A 229 -3.05 -12.76 10.04
C GLU A 229 -2.34 -11.91 8.98
N VAL A 230 -1.87 -10.71 9.36
CA VAL A 230 -1.11 -9.81 8.47
C VAL A 230 0.21 -10.43 8.03
N ASN A 231 0.98 -11.01 8.95
CA ASN A 231 2.25 -11.66 8.63
C ASN A 231 2.06 -12.87 7.72
N ARG A 232 1.04 -13.70 7.99
CA ARG A 232 0.70 -14.85 7.14
C ARG A 232 0.34 -14.40 5.73
N TYR A 233 -0.49 -13.36 5.60
CA TYR A 233 -0.83 -12.80 4.29
C TYR A 233 0.41 -12.32 3.54
N ALA A 234 1.30 -11.58 4.21
CA ALA A 234 2.53 -11.08 3.62
C ALA A 234 3.40 -12.25 3.12
N ILE A 235 3.61 -13.29 3.93
CA ILE A 235 4.39 -14.48 3.54
C ILE A 235 3.77 -15.15 2.31
N LEU A 236 2.47 -15.42 2.31
CA LEU A 236 1.78 -16.06 1.18
C LEU A 236 1.93 -15.28 -0.13
N VAL A 237 1.72 -13.96 -0.08
CA VAL A 237 1.90 -13.09 -1.25
C VAL A 237 3.35 -13.12 -1.73
N THR A 238 4.30 -13.09 -0.80
CA THR A 238 5.73 -13.06 -1.14
C THR A 238 6.19 -14.39 -1.74
N GLU A 239 5.69 -15.53 -1.23
CA GLU A 239 5.93 -16.87 -1.79
C GLU A 239 5.39 -17.02 -3.21
N GLU A 240 4.21 -16.48 -3.46
CA GLU A 240 3.55 -16.56 -4.76
C GLU A 240 4.26 -15.68 -5.79
N VAL A 241 4.55 -14.43 -5.43
CA VAL A 241 5.04 -13.41 -6.36
C VAL A 241 6.56 -13.51 -6.60
N ILE A 242 7.37 -13.72 -5.56
CA ILE A 242 8.83 -13.64 -5.67
C ILE A 242 9.43 -15.02 -6.02
N PRO A 243 10.13 -15.17 -7.17
CA PRO A 243 10.78 -16.42 -7.53
C PRO A 243 11.78 -16.90 -6.48
N LYS A 244 11.77 -18.20 -6.19
CA LYS A 244 12.61 -18.82 -5.14
C LYS A 244 14.11 -18.52 -5.28
N VAL A 245 14.58 -18.41 -6.52
CA VAL A 245 16.00 -18.13 -6.84
C VAL A 245 16.46 -16.78 -6.32
N LEU A 246 15.56 -15.78 -6.24
CA LEU A 246 15.92 -14.43 -5.76
C LEU A 246 16.24 -14.39 -4.26
N TRP A 247 15.84 -15.41 -3.49
CA TRP A 247 16.22 -15.53 -2.08
C TRP A 247 17.65 -16.06 -1.89
N GLY A 248 18.27 -16.61 -2.94
CA GLY A 248 19.59 -17.26 -2.85
C GLY A 248 19.57 -18.62 -2.14
N GLY A 249 18.40 -19.12 -1.70
CA GLY A 249 18.24 -20.41 -1.07
C GLY A 249 17.01 -20.48 -0.15
N LYS A 250 16.62 -21.70 0.23
CA LYS A 250 15.52 -21.93 1.19
C LYS A 250 15.85 -21.36 2.56
N GLU A 251 17.09 -21.51 3.00
CA GLU A 251 17.57 -21.07 4.32
C GLU A 251 17.42 -19.56 4.51
N ASN A 252 17.84 -18.77 3.51
CA ASN A 252 17.68 -17.31 3.51
C ASN A 252 16.21 -16.90 3.61
N PHE A 253 15.34 -17.60 2.88
CA PHE A 253 13.92 -17.30 2.92
C PHE A 253 13.29 -17.64 4.27
N GLU A 254 13.73 -18.73 4.92
CA GLU A 254 13.29 -19.06 6.28
C GLU A 254 13.73 -18.01 7.31
N VAL A 255 14.88 -17.33 7.12
CA VAL A 255 15.27 -16.19 7.97
C VAL A 255 14.27 -15.05 7.85
N ILE A 256 13.79 -14.76 6.63
CA ILE A 256 12.77 -13.72 6.39
C ILE A 256 11.41 -14.11 6.99
N LYS A 257 10.99 -15.37 6.86
CA LYS A 257 9.74 -15.86 7.47
C LYS A 257 9.76 -15.81 8.98
N ARG A 258 10.94 -15.97 9.59
CA ARG A 258 11.18 -15.78 11.02
C ARG A 258 11.15 -14.29 11.37
N CYS A 259 10.03 -13.63 11.10
CA CYS A 259 9.64 -12.42 11.81
C CYS A 259 9.51 -12.78 13.29
N ARG A 260 10.61 -12.65 14.03
CA ARG A 260 10.62 -12.74 15.49
C ARG A 260 9.64 -11.68 16.01
N LEU A 261 8.47 -12.10 16.47
CA LEU A 261 7.56 -11.34 17.35
C LEU A 261 8.24 -11.07 18.71
N ARG A 262 9.49 -10.59 18.72
CA ARG A 262 10.26 -10.30 19.94
C ARG A 262 9.84 -8.98 20.60
N SER A 263 8.96 -8.20 19.98
CA SER A 263 8.59 -6.86 20.46
C SER A 263 7.21 -6.74 21.12
N CYS A 264 6.50 -7.85 21.35
CA CYS A 264 5.30 -7.82 22.20
C CYS A 264 5.54 -8.63 23.47
N ARG A 265 6.48 -8.18 24.32
CA ARG A 265 6.27 -8.45 25.76
C ARG A 265 5.09 -7.57 26.16
N PRO A 266 4.00 -8.11 26.74
CA PRO A 266 3.01 -7.26 27.36
C PRO A 266 3.76 -6.38 28.38
N LEU A 267 3.60 -5.07 28.27
CA LEU A 267 3.93 -4.17 29.38
C LEU A 267 3.14 -4.72 30.57
N ALA A 268 3.87 -5.10 31.62
CA ALA A 268 3.25 -5.54 32.86
C ALA A 268 2.29 -4.43 33.33
N PRO A 269 1.08 -4.78 33.81
CA PRO A 269 0.23 -3.79 34.44
C PRO A 269 0.97 -3.19 35.63
N PHE A 270 1.10 -1.87 35.64
CA PHE A 270 1.46 -1.09 36.81
C PHE A 270 0.28 -1.06 37.79
#